data_AF-A0A0Q8VW34-F1
#
_entry.id   AF-A0A0Q8VW34-F1
#
_cell.length_a   1.000
_cell.length_b   1.000
_cell.length_c   1.000
_cell.angle_alpha   90.00
_cell.angle_beta   90.00
_cell.angle_gamma   90.00
#
_symmetry.space_group_name_H-M   'P 1'
#
loop_
_entity.id
_entity.type
_entity.pdbx_description
1 polymer ?
#
loop_
_entity_poly.entity_id
_entity_poly.type
_entity_poly.pdbx_seq_one_letter_code
_entity_poly.pdbx_strand_id
1 'polypeptide(L)'
;MTMRAQPPRTGIELDALDPATSPGRDARYFRRIVAARRGIEDAEAELRAAVRAARAAGDSWAVIGAALETTRQAAYQRFGQD
;
A
#
# COMPACT_ATOMS: atom_id res chain seq x y z
N MET A 1 39.24 -23.76 2.80
CA MET A 1 38.94 -22.32 2.89
C MET A 1 37.50 -22.16 2.43
N THR A 2 36.56 -22.19 3.37
CA THR A 2 35.12 -22.25 3.04
C THR A 2 34.45 -21.05 3.70
N MET A 3 34.31 -19.96 2.93
CA MET A 3 33.48 -18.81 3.30
C MET A 3 32.03 -19.27 3.38
N ARG A 4 31.46 -19.31 4.59
CA ARG A 4 30.00 -19.32 4.74
C ARG A 4 29.51 -17.90 4.45
N ALA A 5 28.81 -17.74 3.32
CA ALA A 5 28.09 -16.53 3.00
C ALA A 5 27.04 -16.27 4.10
N GLN A 6 27.21 -15.19 4.85
CA GLN A 6 26.19 -14.69 5.76
C GLN A 6 25.09 -14.05 4.91
N PRO A 7 23.83 -14.52 4.96
CA PRO A 7 22.74 -13.89 4.21
C PRO A 7 22.50 -12.46 4.73
N PRO A 8 22.06 -11.53 3.87
CA PRO A 8 21.81 -10.15 4.27
C PRO A 8 20.72 -10.10 5.35
N ARG A 9 21.10 -9.65 6.54
CA ARG A 9 20.19 -9.45 7.69
C ARG A 9 19.30 -8.24 7.44
N THR A 10 18.18 -8.45 6.76
CA THR A 10 17.11 -7.44 6.65
C THR A 10 16.00 -7.62 7.69
N GLY A 11 16.17 -8.54 8.64
CA GLY A 11 15.29 -8.69 9.80
C GLY A 11 16.10 -8.68 11.11
N ILE A 12 15.63 -7.94 12.11
CA ILE A 12 16.10 -8.12 13.48
C ILE A 12 15.69 -9.53 13.92
N GLU A 13 16.66 -10.34 14.32
CA GLU A 13 16.42 -11.66 14.90
C GLU A 13 15.76 -11.47 16.28
N LEU A 14 14.45 -11.71 16.36
CA LEU A 14 13.68 -11.43 17.58
C LEU A 14 14.16 -12.26 18.78
N ASP A 15 14.72 -13.44 18.54
CA ASP A 15 15.25 -14.34 19.57
C ASP A 15 16.50 -13.80 20.27
N ALA A 16 17.18 -12.81 19.68
CA ALA A 16 18.36 -12.17 20.28
C ALA A 16 18.01 -10.94 21.15
N LEU A 17 16.73 -10.55 21.22
CA LEU A 17 16.29 -9.39 22.00
C LEU A 17 15.98 -9.81 23.45
N ASP A 18 16.82 -9.38 24.39
CA ASP A 18 16.55 -9.54 25.82
C ASP A 18 15.66 -8.36 26.32
N PRO A 19 14.44 -8.63 26.82
CA PRO A 19 13.53 -7.58 27.30
C PRO A 19 14.04 -6.83 28.54
N ALA A 20 14.98 -7.41 29.31
CA ALA A 20 15.59 -6.73 30.46
C ALA A 20 16.56 -5.62 30.04
N THR A 21 17.17 -5.75 28.86
CA THR A 21 18.15 -4.79 28.32
C THR A 21 17.62 -4.02 27.10
N SER A 22 16.45 -4.42 26.58
CA SER A 22 15.75 -3.80 25.44
C SER A 22 14.37 -3.29 25.87
N PRO A 23 14.28 -2.18 26.61
CA PRO A 23 12.99 -1.63 27.02
C PRO A 23 12.13 -1.33 25.79
N GLY A 24 10.95 -1.95 25.74
CA GLY A 24 10.01 -1.80 24.64
C GLY A 24 9.60 -0.33 24.45
N ARG A 25 9.98 0.26 23.31
CA ARG A 25 9.52 1.60 22.94
C ARG A 25 8.03 1.54 22.62
N ASP A 26 7.24 2.48 23.13
CA ASP A 26 5.81 2.57 22.80
C ASP A 26 5.63 2.66 21.27
N ALA A 27 5.08 1.59 20.72
CA ALA A 27 4.87 1.42 19.29
C ALA A 27 3.65 2.20 18.76
N ARG A 28 3.05 3.12 19.53
CA ARG A 28 1.89 3.92 19.10
C ARG A 28 2.06 4.57 17.73
N TYR A 29 3.25 5.12 17.45
CA TYR A 29 3.52 5.78 16.17
C TYR A 29 3.63 4.77 15.03
N PHE A 30 4.28 3.62 15.26
CA PHE A 30 4.37 2.55 14.27
C PHE A 30 3.00 1.93 13.98
N ARG A 31 2.17 1.68 15.00
CA ARG A 31 0.78 1.24 14.81
C ARG A 31 -0.02 2.24 13.99
N ARG A 32 0.14 3.54 14.24
CA ARG A 32 -0.51 4.60 13.45
C ARG A 32 -0.04 4.59 11.99
N ILE A 33 1.25 4.40 11.73
CA ILE A 33 1.80 4.31 10.36
C ILE A 33 1.22 3.07 9.65
N VAL A 34 1.20 1.90 10.29
CA VAL A 34 0.65 0.68 9.70
C VAL A 34 -0.85 0.85 9.41
N ALA A 35 -1.61 1.44 10.34
CA ALA A 35 -3.03 1.73 10.15
C ALA A 35 -3.26 2.71 8.99
N ALA A 36 -2.49 3.80 8.90
CA ALA A 36 -2.59 4.75 7.80
C ALA A 36 -2.26 4.12 6.45
N ARG A 37 -1.19 3.30 6.39
CA ARG A 37 -0.82 2.55 5.18
C ARG A 37 -1.94 1.62 4.73
N ARG A 38 -2.54 0.86 5.65
CA ARG A 38 -3.69 0.00 5.34
C ARG A 38 -4.88 0.80 4.84
N GLY A 39 -5.18 1.94 5.48
CA GLY A 39 -6.24 2.83 5.02
C GLY A 39 -6.03 3.36 3.60
N ILE A 40 -4.78 3.60 3.19
CA ILE A 40 -4.44 3.95 1.80
C ILE A 40 -4.70 2.77 0.87
N GLU A 41 -4.23 1.56 1.22
CA GLU A 41 -4.45 0.34 0.43
C GLU A 41 -5.95 0.06 0.23
N ASP A 42 -6.73 0.15 1.30
CA ASP A 42 -8.18 -0.07 1.28
C ASP A 42 -8.90 0.98 0.43
N ALA A 43 -8.55 2.26 0.59
CA ALA A 43 -9.12 3.35 -0.20
C ALA A 43 -8.75 3.23 -1.70
N GLU A 44 -7.55 2.77 -2.01
CA GLU A 44 -7.12 2.57 -3.41
C GLU A 44 -7.83 1.38 -4.05
N ALA A 45 -8.07 0.30 -3.30
CA ALA A 45 -8.85 -0.84 -3.75
C ALA A 45 -10.31 -0.47 -4.02
N GLU A 46 -10.93 0.28 -3.10
CA GLU A 46 -12.29 0.79 -3.26
C GLU A 46 -12.41 1.73 -4.47
N LEU A 47 -11.45 2.65 -4.65
CA LEU A 47 -11.43 3.55 -5.80
C LEU A 47 -11.41 2.78 -7.13
N ARG A 48 -10.58 1.73 -7.23
CA ARG A 48 -10.56 0.87 -8.43
C ARG A 48 -11.89 0.13 -8.62
N ALA A 49 -12.49 -0.38 -7.54
CA ALA A 49 -13.79 -1.06 -7.62
C ALA A 49 -14.88 -0.11 -8.12
N ALA A 50 -14.94 1.12 -7.61
CA ALA A 50 -15.87 2.15 -8.05
C ALA A 50 -15.67 2.52 -9.54
N VAL A 51 -14.41 2.71 -9.99
CA VAL A 51 -14.12 2.98 -11.41
C VAL A 51 -14.55 1.83 -12.31
N ARG A 52 -14.29 0.58 -11.91
CA ARG A 52 -14.76 -0.61 -12.66
C ARG A 52 -16.28 -0.68 -12.73
N ALA A 53 -16.97 -0.40 -11.62
CA ALA A 53 -18.43 -0.37 -11.58
C ALA A 53 -19.01 0.70 -12.52
N ALA A 54 -18.45 1.92 -12.50
CA ALA A 54 -18.84 2.99 -13.43
C ALA A 54 -18.61 2.58 -14.90
N ARG A 55 -17.44 1.99 -15.21
CA ARG A 55 -17.17 1.47 -16.56
C ARG A 55 -18.14 0.38 -16.99
N ALA A 56 -18.49 -0.55 -16.09
CA ALA A 56 -19.46 -1.60 -16.34
C ALA A 56 -20.89 -1.06 -16.54
N ALA A 57 -21.24 0.03 -15.86
CA ALA A 57 -22.50 0.76 -16.06
C ALA A 57 -22.55 1.53 -17.40
N GLY A 58 -21.42 1.64 -18.10
CA GLY A 58 -21.31 2.29 -19.41
C GLY A 58 -20.76 3.72 -19.35
N ASP A 59 -20.41 4.24 -18.17
CA ASP A 59 -19.91 5.62 -18.03
C ASP A 59 -18.62 5.85 -18.81
N SER A 60 -18.58 6.93 -19.60
CA SER A 60 -17.39 7.24 -20.39
C SER A 60 -16.19 7.61 -19.51
N TRP A 61 -14.98 7.37 -20.02
CA TRP A 61 -13.74 7.82 -19.37
C TRP A 61 -13.67 9.33 -19.12
N ALA A 62 -14.44 10.14 -19.87
CA ALA A 62 -14.50 11.57 -19.65
C ALA A 62 -15.27 11.91 -18.36
N VAL A 63 -16.41 11.23 -18.12
CA VAL A 63 -17.21 11.38 -16.90
C VAL A 63 -16.44 10.89 -15.68
N ILE A 64 -15.80 9.72 -15.80
CA ILE A 64 -14.98 9.16 -14.73
C ILE A 64 -13.78 10.07 -14.43
N GLY A 65 -13.11 10.60 -15.46
CA GLY A 65 -12.03 11.56 -15.28
C GLY A 65 -12.46 12.81 -14.53
N ALA A 66 -13.63 13.37 -14.86
CA ALA A 66 -14.18 14.52 -14.15
C ALA A 66 -14.46 14.22 -12.67
N ALA A 67 -15.01 13.05 -12.35
CA ALA A 67 -15.23 12.63 -10.96
C ALA A 67 -13.92 12.40 -10.18
N LEU A 68 -12.85 11.99 -10.87
CA LEU A 68 -11.50 11.82 -10.32
C LEU A 68 -10.68 13.12 -10.32
N GLU A 69 -11.27 14.25 -10.71
CA GLU A 69 -10.58 15.54 -10.86
C GLU A 69 -9.34 15.47 -11.76
N THR A 70 -9.42 14.69 -12.83
CA THR A 70 -8.33 14.47 -13.78
C THR A 70 -8.81 14.45 -15.23
N THR A 71 -7.87 14.32 -16.16
CA THR A 71 -8.21 14.24 -17.59
C THR A 71 -8.71 12.84 -17.96
N ARG A 72 -9.54 12.75 -19.00
CA ARG A 72 -9.95 11.46 -19.60
C ARG A 72 -8.76 10.53 -19.89
N GLN A 73 -7.67 11.09 -20.44
CA GLN A 73 -6.48 10.32 -20.80
C GLN A 73 -5.76 9.80 -19.56
N ALA A 74 -5.63 10.62 -18.51
CA ALA A 74 -5.02 10.20 -17.25
C ALA A 74 -5.86 9.11 -16.55
N ALA A 75 -7.20 9.25 -16.54
CA ALA A 75 -8.09 8.23 -16.00
C ALA A 75 -7.96 6.90 -16.77
N TYR A 76 -7.98 6.93 -18.10
CA TYR A 76 -7.81 5.74 -18.93
C TYR A 76 -6.44 5.09 -18.74
N GLN A 77 -5.35 5.86 -18.69
CA GLN A 77 -4.01 5.30 -18.46
C GLN A 77 -3.90 4.63 -17.09
N ARG A 78 -4.52 5.21 -16.06
CA ARG A 78 -4.43 4.71 -14.69
C ARG A 78 -5.33 3.50 -14.42
N PHE A 79 -6.53 3.45 -14.99
CA PHE A 79 -7.56 2.47 -14.64
C PHE A 79 -8.06 1.62 -15.82
N GLY A 80 -7.64 1.94 -17.05
CA GLY A 80 -8.09 1.26 -18.26
C GLY A 80 -7.21 0.10 -18.72
N GLN A 81 -6.19 -0.27 -17.95
CA GLN A 81 -5.29 -1.40 -18.21
C GLN A 81 -5.44 -2.53 -17.17
N ASP A 82 -6.39 -2.39 -16.24
CA ASP A 82 -6.74 -3.40 -15.23
C ASP A 82 -7.66 -4.48 -15.81
#